data_AF-A0A351HTK8-F1
#
_entry.id   AF-A0A351HTK8-F1
#
_cell.length_a   1.000
_cell.length_b   1.000
_cell.length_c   1.000
_cell.angle_alpha   90.00
_cell.angle_beta   90.00
_cell.angle_gamma   90.00
#
_symmetry.space_group_name_H-M   'P 1'
#
loop_
_entity.id
_entity.type
_entity.pdbx_description
1 polymer ?
#
loop_
_entity_poly.entity_id
_entity_poly.type
_entity_poly.pdbx_seq_one_letter_code
_entity_poly.pdbx_strand_id
1 'polypeptide(L)'
;MYRTIKPKLSTKEQIEHLEKKGVKFVLISREEATDYLTKHNNYFKLTAYRKNFQKHPAGKFKGQYIGLDFQMLKDLAIIDMRLR
;
A
#
# COMPACT_ATOMS: atom_id res chain seq x y z
N MET A 1 20.77 -0.92 24.46
CA MET A 1 19.91 -1.43 23.38
C MET A 1 20.09 -0.56 22.16
N TYR A 2 20.74 -1.03 21.09
CA TYR A 2 20.86 -0.26 19.85
C TYR A 2 19.51 -0.27 19.12
N ARG A 3 18.95 0.92 18.89
CA ARG A 3 17.74 1.12 18.10
C ARG A 3 18.13 0.93 16.63
N THR A 4 17.86 -0.23 16.06
CA THR A 4 18.05 -0.45 14.62
C THR A 4 17.11 0.48 13.85
N ILE A 5 17.68 1.54 13.28
CA ILE A 5 16.95 2.48 12.42
C ILE A 5 16.59 1.71 11.16
N LYS A 6 15.32 1.35 11.00
CA LYS A 6 14.87 0.71 9.76
C LYS A 6 15.06 1.71 8.62
N PRO A 7 15.78 1.35 7.54
CA PRO A 7 15.98 2.25 6.41
C PRO A 7 14.63 2.65 5.81
N LYS A 8 14.52 3.91 5.38
CA LYS A 8 13.36 4.36 4.60
C LYS A 8 13.38 3.59 3.28
N LEU A 9 12.32 2.83 3.01
CA LEU A 9 12.14 2.17 1.72
C LEU A 9 12.01 3.23 0.63
N SER A 10 12.76 3.06 -0.45
CA SER A 10 12.54 3.76 -1.72
C SER A 10 11.15 3.47 -2.27
N THR A 11 10.65 4.28 -3.20
CA THR A 11 9.31 4.08 -3.76
C THR A 11 9.15 2.72 -4.44
N LYS A 12 10.19 2.23 -5.10
CA LYS A 12 10.18 0.88 -5.71
C LYS A 12 10.03 -0.21 -4.64
N GLU A 13 10.82 -0.13 -3.56
CA GLU A 13 10.72 -1.07 -2.44
C GLU A 13 9.37 -0.97 -1.72
N GLN A 14 8.76 0.21 -1.68
CA GLN A 14 7.41 0.41 -1.15
C GLN A 14 6.36 -0.35 -1.98
N ILE A 15 6.45 -0.29 -3.31
CA ILE A 15 5.57 -1.02 -4.23
C ILE A 15 5.76 -2.53 -4.08
N GLU A 16 7.00 -3.01 -4.09
CA GLU A 16 7.30 -4.44 -3.87
C GLU A 16 6.77 -4.94 -2.51
N HIS A 17 6.88 -4.12 -1.46
CA HIS A 17 6.38 -4.47 -0.14
C HIS A 17 4.84 -4.57 -0.10
N LEU A 18 4.14 -3.75 -0.87
CA LEU A 18 2.69 -3.84 -1.01
C LEU A 18 2.29 -5.11 -1.76
N GLU A 19 3.00 -5.43 -2.83
CA GLU A 19 2.76 -6.64 -3.61
C GLU A 19 2.98 -7.92 -2.78
N LYS A 20 4.07 -7.98 -1.99
CA LYS A 20 4.33 -9.09 -1.06
C LYS A 20 3.22 -9.27 -0.01
N LYS A 21 2.44 -8.21 0.26
CA LYS A 21 1.27 -8.26 1.15
C LYS A 21 -0.02 -8.60 0.44
N GLY A 22 0.01 -8.92 -0.86
CA GLY A 22 -1.17 -9.22 -1.66
C GLY A 22 -1.93 -8.01 -2.16
N VAL A 23 -1.33 -6.81 -2.15
CA VAL A 23 -1.90 -5.66 -2.85
C VAL A 23 -1.67 -5.84 -4.34
N LYS A 24 -2.75 -5.73 -5.12
CA LYS A 24 -2.75 -5.85 -6.57
C LYS A 24 -2.51 -4.50 -7.26
N PHE A 25 -2.08 -4.58 -8.51
CA PHE A 25 -1.85 -3.46 -9.42
C PHE A 25 -2.54 -3.75 -10.77
N VAL A 26 -3.82 -4.15 -10.69
CA VAL A 26 -4.65 -4.49 -11.84
C VAL A 26 -5.39 -3.25 -12.35
N LEU A 27 -5.84 -2.38 -11.44
CA LEU A 27 -6.58 -1.15 -11.80
C LEU A 27 -5.67 0.06 -12.04
N ILE A 28 -4.40 -0.04 -11.66
CA ILE A 28 -3.36 0.97 -11.85
C ILE A 28 -2.03 0.24 -12.07
N SER A 29 -1.22 0.74 -13.00
CA SER A 29 0.10 0.16 -13.26
C SER A 29 1.06 0.38 -12.09
N ARG A 30 2.12 -0.43 -12.03
CA ARG A 30 3.17 -0.25 -11.00
C ARG A 30 3.91 1.06 -11.19
N GLU A 31 4.10 1.47 -12.45
CA GLU A 31 4.73 2.71 -12.84
C GLU A 31 3.93 3.91 -12.34
N GLU A 32 2.61 3.93 -12.58
CA GLU A 32 1.72 4.98 -12.10
C GLU A 32 1.62 5.01 -10.57
N ALA A 33 1.58 3.84 -9.93
CA ALA A 33 1.59 3.76 -8.47
C ALA A 33 2.92 4.29 -7.87
N THR A 34 4.05 4.01 -8.53
CA THR A 34 5.37 4.54 -8.16
C THR A 34 5.40 6.05 -8.32
N ASP A 35 4.92 6.57 -9.44
CA ASP A 35 4.85 8.01 -9.72
C ASP A 35 3.97 8.72 -8.67
N TYR A 36 2.81 8.14 -8.34
CA TYR A 36 1.93 8.66 -7.30
C TYR A 36 2.61 8.77 -5.93
N LEU A 37 3.29 7.69 -5.48
CA LEU A 37 3.99 7.70 -4.20
C LEU A 37 5.16 8.68 -4.19
N THR A 38 5.85 8.84 -5.32
CA THR A 38 6.99 9.77 -5.46
C THR A 38 6.52 11.23 -5.38
N LYS A 39 5.43 11.59 -6.06
CA LYS A 39 4.90 12.97 -6.09
C LYS A 39 4.28 13.40 -4.77
N HIS A 40 3.59 12.51 -4.08
CA HIS A 40 2.79 12.87 -2.90
C HIS A 40 3.44 12.47 -1.57
N ASN A 41 4.53 11.69 -1.56
CA ASN A 41 5.21 11.14 -0.37
C ASN A 41 4.22 10.57 0.67
N ASN A 42 3.10 10.00 0.19
CA ASN A 42 1.91 9.71 0.99
C ASN A 42 1.81 8.24 1.41
N TYR A 43 2.91 7.48 1.35
CA TYR A 43 2.89 6.03 1.60
C TYR A 43 2.22 5.66 2.93
N PHE A 44 2.55 6.33 4.03
CA PHE A 44 1.98 6.03 5.34
C PHE A 44 0.49 6.34 5.45
N LYS A 45 0.03 7.45 4.86
CA LYS A 45 -1.39 7.81 4.82
C LYS A 45 -2.16 6.81 3.95
N LEU A 46 -1.67 6.55 2.74
CA LEU A 46 -2.27 5.61 1.80
C LEU A 46 -2.40 4.20 2.41
N THR A 47 -1.34 3.72 3.06
CA THR A 47 -1.34 2.40 3.69
C THR A 47 -2.11 2.33 5.02
N ALA A 48 -2.61 3.44 5.57
CA ALA A 48 -3.48 3.40 6.74
C ALA A 48 -4.85 2.78 6.40
N TYR A 49 -5.34 2.97 5.17
CA TYR A 49 -6.64 2.47 4.72
C TYR A 49 -6.68 0.96 4.48
N ARG A 50 -5.52 0.31 4.37
CA ARG A 50 -5.43 -1.16 4.20
C ARG A 50 -6.10 -1.94 5.34
N LYS A 51 -6.25 -1.33 6.52
CA LYS A 51 -6.90 -1.94 7.69
C LYS A 51 -8.39 -2.24 7.45
N ASN A 52 -8.99 -1.58 6.46
CA ASN A 52 -10.39 -1.77 6.08
C ASN A 52 -10.58 -3.02 5.20
N PHE A 53 -9.50 -3.70 4.83
CA PHE A 53 -9.52 -4.87 3.95
C PHE A 53 -9.20 -6.14 4.71
N GLN A 54 -9.95 -7.19 4.39
CA GLN A 54 -9.72 -8.51 4.97
C GLN A 54 -8.40 -9.11 4.46
N LYS A 55 -7.86 -10.03 5.26
CA LYS A 55 -6.68 -10.82 4.92
C LYS A 55 -7.04 -12.30 4.95
N HIS A 56 -6.31 -13.10 4.18
CA HIS A 56 -6.45 -14.54 4.22
C HIS A 56 -6.15 -15.06 5.64
N PRO A 57 -7.09 -15.77 6.30
CA PRO A 57 -6.91 -16.25 7.66
C PRO A 57 -5.94 -17.44 7.76
N ALA A 58 -5.84 -18.24 6.69
CA ALA A 58 -5.02 -19.44 6.62
C ALA A 58 -4.60 -19.78 5.17
N GLY A 59 -3.80 -20.83 5.01
CA GLY A 59 -3.35 -21.35 3.72
C GLY A 59 -2.13 -20.62 3.13
N LYS A 60 -1.84 -20.90 1.85
CA LYS A 60 -0.65 -20.39 1.12
C LYS A 60 -0.52 -18.85 1.14
N PHE A 61 -1.65 -18.15 1.19
CA PHE A 61 -1.71 -16.69 1.15
C PHE A 61 -1.94 -16.04 2.52
N LYS A 62 -1.82 -16.79 3.62
CA LYS A 62 -2.10 -16.31 4.98
C LYS A 62 -1.43 -14.95 5.26
N GLY A 63 -2.22 -14.00 5.73
CA GLY A 63 -1.75 -12.65 6.07
C GLY A 63 -1.66 -11.66 4.89
N GLN A 64 -1.87 -12.12 3.65
CA GLN A 64 -2.02 -11.26 2.48
C GLN A 64 -3.46 -10.72 2.37
N TYR A 65 -3.62 -9.54 1.77
CA TYR A 65 -4.92 -8.92 1.55
C TYR A 65 -5.74 -9.67 0.51
N ILE A 66 -7.06 -9.74 0.74
CA ILE A 66 -8.02 -10.34 -0.17
C ILE A 66 -8.59 -9.22 -1.05
N GLY A 67 -8.37 -9.29 -2.36
CA GLY A 67 -9.00 -8.40 -3.34
C GLY A 67 -8.61 -6.92 -3.25
N LEU A 68 -7.55 -6.58 -2.51
CA LEU A 68 -7.09 -5.20 -2.38
C LEU A 68 -6.23 -4.79 -3.58
N ASP A 69 -6.59 -3.70 -4.25
CA ASP A 69 -5.78 -3.05 -5.28
C ASP A 69 -5.23 -1.70 -4.80
N PHE A 70 -4.06 -1.28 -5.30
CA PHE A 70 -3.48 0.02 -4.99
C PHE A 70 -4.41 1.18 -5.35
N GLN A 71 -5.14 1.09 -6.47
CA GLN A 71 -6.07 2.13 -6.91
C GLN A 71 -7.15 2.39 -5.86
N MET A 72 -7.64 1.35 -5.19
CA MET A 72 -8.65 1.49 -4.13
C MET A 72 -8.11 2.27 -2.93
N LEU A 73 -6.84 2.05 -2.55
CA LEU A 73 -6.21 2.82 -1.47
C LEU A 73 -6.01 4.28 -1.86
N LYS A 74 -5.68 4.55 -3.12
CA LYS A 74 -5.55 5.89 -3.68
C LYS A 74 -6.90 6.62 -3.66
N ASP A 75 -7.97 5.96 -4.09
CA ASP A 75 -9.32 6.55 -4.10
C ASP A 75 -9.80 6.88 -2.69
N LEU A 76 -9.60 5.98 -1.72
CA LEU A 76 -9.92 6.26 -0.31
C LEU A 76 -9.14 7.46 0.24
N ALA A 77 -7.86 7.59 -0.11
CA ALA A 77 -7.05 8.74 0.30
C ALA A 77 -7.53 10.05 -0.31
N ILE A 78 -7.97 10.04 -1.58
CA ILE A 78 -8.54 11.22 -2.26
C ILE A 78 -9.87 11.61 -1.63
N ILE A 79 -10.75 10.63 -1.34
CA ILE A 79 -12.03 10.89 -0.69
C ILE A 79 -11.81 11.50 0.70
N ASP A 80 -10.94 10.91 1.52
CA ASP A 80 -10.61 11.44 2.85
C ASP A 80 -10.03 12.87 2.79
N MET A 81 -9.21 13.19 1.78
CA MET A 81 -8.71 14.56 1.59
C MET A 81 -9.82 15.54 1.23
N ARG A 82 -10.80 15.14 0.41
CA ARG A 82 -11.91 16.00 -0.04
C ARG A 82 -12.95 16.27 1.04
N LEU A 83 -13.05 15.40 2.04
CA LEU A 83 -14.01 15.52 3.14
C LEU A 83 -13.44 16.24 4.37
N ARG A 84 -12.23 16.80 4.27
CA ARG A 84 -11.54 17.51 5.35
C ARG A 84 -11.50 19.01 5.12
#